data_AF-A0A7J9X7K3-F1
#
_entry.id   AF-A0A7J9X7K3-F1
#
_cell.length_a   1.000
_cell.length_b   1.000
_cell.length_c   1.000
_cell.angle_alpha   90.00
_cell.angle_beta   90.00
_cell.angle_gamma   90.00
#
_symmetry.space_group_name_H-M   'P 1'
#
loop_
_entity.id
_entity.type
_entity.pdbx_description
1 polymer ?
#
loop_
_entity_poly.entity_id
_entity_poly.type
_entity_poly.pdbx_seq_one_letter_code
_entity_poly.pdbx_strand_id
1 'polypeptide(L)'
;MRIPNALAFIFPALNSAAVLALIGAIVGEFVAARVGVGYAIKLYADTGDTAATYAMLIVLAAFGLLMYGALTVLERAFRRNR
;
A
#
# COMPACT_ATOMS: atom_id res chain seq x y z
N MET A 1 20.19 -1.61 -28.37
CA MET A 1 20.66 -2.21 -27.10
C MET A 1 20.35 -1.28 -25.90
N ARG A 2 19.07 -1.02 -25.58
CA ARG A 2 18.69 -0.08 -24.49
C ARG A 2 17.58 -0.58 -23.55
N ILE A 3 16.91 -1.67 -23.91
CA ILE A 3 15.81 -2.27 -23.15
C ILE A 3 16.24 -2.77 -21.75
N PRO A 4 17.41 -3.40 -21.54
CA PRO A 4 17.77 -3.92 -20.22
C PRO A 4 18.03 -2.80 -19.19
N ASN A 5 18.61 -1.69 -19.62
CA ASN A 5 19.03 -0.62 -18.72
C ASN A 5 17.84 0.25 -18.27
N ALA A 6 16.80 0.38 -19.09
CA ALA A 6 15.59 1.14 -18.74
C ALA A 6 14.75 0.44 -17.65
N LEU A 7 14.73 -0.91 -17.63
CA LEU A 7 14.01 -1.66 -16.60
C LEU A 7 14.57 -1.39 -15.19
N ALA A 8 15.89 -1.24 -15.06
CA ALA A 8 16.54 -0.93 -13.78
C ALA A 8 16.08 0.42 -13.18
N PHE A 9 15.61 1.37 -14.01
CA PHE A 9 15.07 2.65 -13.55
C PHE A 9 13.55 2.65 -13.36
N ILE A 10 12.81 1.86 -14.14
CA ILE A 10 11.34 1.83 -14.06
C ILE A 10 10.86 1.10 -12.81
N PHE A 11 11.50 -0.01 -12.40
CA PHE A 11 11.05 -0.77 -11.22
C PHE A 11 11.15 -0.01 -9.89
N PRO A 12 12.26 0.70 -9.58
CA PRO A 12 12.35 1.54 -8.38
C PRO A 12 11.33 2.69 -8.40
N ALA A 13 11.10 3.29 -9.57
CA ALA A 13 10.11 4.34 -9.75
C ALA A 13 8.68 3.82 -9.54
N LEU A 14 8.37 2.62 -10.04
CA LEU A 14 7.08 1.95 -9.87
C LEU A 14 6.82 1.59 -8.40
N ASN A 15 7.83 1.11 -7.68
CA ASN A 15 7.71 0.77 -6.26
C ASN A 15 7.35 2.02 -5.43
N SER A 16 8.08 3.12 -5.63
CA SER A 16 7.82 4.41 -4.99
C SER A 16 6.43 4.97 -5.36
N ALA A 17 6.04 4.87 -6.63
CA ALA A 17 4.73 5.31 -7.10
C ALA A 17 3.57 4.48 -6.51
N ALA A 18 3.77 3.18 -6.31
CA ALA A 18 2.77 2.32 -5.70
C ALA A 18 2.55 2.63 -4.21
N VAL A 19 3.60 3.01 -3.48
CA VAL A 19 3.47 3.51 -2.09
C VAL A 19 2.65 4.81 -2.06
N LEU A 20 2.93 5.75 -2.97
CA LEU A 20 2.16 6.99 -3.09
C LEU A 20 0.69 6.73 -3.46
N ALA A 21 0.44 5.80 -4.38
CA ALA A 21 -0.91 5.39 -4.76
C ALA A 21 -1.67 4.75 -3.59
N LEU A 22 -1.00 3.92 -2.78
CA LEU A 22 -1.58 3.33 -1.58
C LEU A 22 -1.99 4.40 -0.57
N ILE A 23 -1.09 5.34 -0.27
CA ILE A 23 -1.39 6.45 0.64
C ILE A 23 -2.58 7.26 0.11
N GLY A 24 -2.60 7.56 -1.19
CA GLY A 24 -3.71 8.27 -1.83
C GLY A 24 -5.03 7.52 -1.75
N ALA A 25 -5.02 6.20 -1.95
CA ALA A 25 -6.21 5.35 -1.81
C ALA A 25 -6.73 5.36 -0.36
N ILE A 26 -5.83 5.21 0.62
CA ILE A 26 -6.20 5.26 2.05
C ILE A 26 -6.79 6.63 2.40
N VAL A 27 -6.13 7.73 2.04
CA VAL A 27 -6.65 9.08 2.31
C VAL A 27 -8.01 9.29 1.61
N GLY A 28 -8.18 8.77 0.39
CA GLY A 28 -9.47 8.76 -0.30
C GLY A 28 -10.57 8.00 0.44
N GLU A 29 -10.24 6.84 1.04
CA GLU A 29 -11.16 6.07 1.89
C GLU A 29 -11.63 6.86 3.11
N PHE A 30 -10.77 7.70 3.70
CA PHE A 30 -11.12 8.52 4.88
C PHE A 30 -12.13 9.64 4.56
N VAL A 31 -12.12 10.13 3.32
CA VAL A 31 -12.90 11.30 2.90
C VAL A 31 -14.23 10.90 2.26
N ALA A 32 -14.22 9.94 1.35
CA ALA A 32 -15.35 9.66 0.46
C ALA A 32 -15.94 8.25 0.59
N ALA A 33 -15.22 7.31 1.20
CA ALA A 33 -15.71 5.94 1.30
C ALA A 33 -16.60 5.74 2.54
N ARG A 34 -17.54 4.80 2.41
CA ARG A 34 -18.41 4.32 3.51
C ARG A 34 -18.04 2.91 3.97
N VAL A 35 -17.00 2.34 3.36
CA VAL A 35 -16.46 1.00 3.59
C VAL A 35 -14.97 1.07 3.27
N GLY A 36 -14.12 0.36 3.99
CA GLY A 36 -12.68 0.36 3.77
C GLY A 36 -11.90 0.33 5.09
N VAL A 37 -10.61 0.01 5.01
CA VAL A 37 -9.75 -0.04 6.20
C VAL A 37 -9.59 1.37 6.77
N GLY A 38 -9.41 2.37 5.90
CA GLY A 38 -9.31 3.76 6.34
C GLY A 38 -10.61 4.32 6.94
N TYR A 39 -11.75 3.97 6.35
CA TYR A 39 -13.07 4.33 6.90
C TYR A 39 -13.30 3.71 8.28
N ALA A 40 -12.96 2.43 8.47
CA ALA A 40 -13.15 1.75 9.75
C ALA A 40 -12.27 2.30 10.86
N ILE A 41 -11.01 2.69 10.57
CA ILE A 41 -10.16 3.40 11.54
C ILE A 41 -10.83 4.69 12.01
N LYS A 42 -11.33 5.49 11.07
CA LYS A 42 -12.04 6.73 11.37
C LYS A 42 -13.30 6.47 12.20
N LEU A 43 -14.11 5.49 11.81
CA LEU A 43 -15.33 5.13 12.51
C LEU A 43 -15.06 4.76 13.98
N TYR A 44 -14.09 3.88 14.24
CA TYR A 44 -13.76 3.48 15.61
C TYR A 44 -13.13 4.63 16.41
N ALA A 45 -12.31 5.45 15.78
CA ALA A 45 -11.75 6.65 16.41
C ALA A 45 -12.85 7.63 16.82
N ASP A 46 -13.85 7.85 15.95
CA ASP A 46 -15.00 8.73 16.23
C ASP A 46 -15.88 8.17 17.37
N THR A 47 -15.99 6.85 17.51
CA THR A 47 -16.72 6.21 18.61
C THR A 47 -15.97 6.17 19.94
N GLY A 48 -14.69 6.55 19.97
CA GLY A 48 -13.83 6.48 21.15
C GLY A 48 -13.32 5.07 21.49
N ASP A 49 -13.56 4.07 20.64
CA ASP A 49 -13.01 2.72 20.80
C ASP A 49 -11.54 2.70 20.33
N THR A 50 -10.67 3.07 21.26
CA THR A 50 -9.22 3.10 21.02
C THR A 50 -8.67 1.70 20.75
N ALA A 51 -9.21 0.64 21.39
CA ALA A 51 -8.74 -0.73 21.18
C ALA A 51 -8.99 -1.17 19.74
N ALA A 52 -10.20 -0.96 19.22
CA ALA A 52 -10.53 -1.25 17.82
C ALA A 52 -9.73 -0.37 16.84
N THR A 53 -9.50 0.90 17.19
CA THR A 53 -8.69 1.82 16.38
C THR A 53 -7.26 1.30 16.21
N TYR A 54 -6.59 0.92 17.31
CA TYR A 54 -5.23 0.36 17.25
C TYR A 54 -5.18 -0.99 16.53
N ALA A 55 -6.18 -1.85 16.72
CA ALA A 55 -6.28 -3.09 15.96
C ALA A 55 -6.34 -2.83 14.45
N MET A 56 -7.11 -1.84 14.01
CA MET A 56 -7.20 -1.46 12.60
C MET A 56 -5.92 -0.80 12.08
N LEU A 57 -5.17 -0.05 12.91
CA LEU A 57 -3.84 0.45 12.54
C LEU A 57 -2.84 -0.69 12.29
N ILE A 58 -2.90 -1.77 13.06
CA ILE A 58 -2.08 -2.97 12.84
C ILE A 58 -2.48 -3.65 11.52
N VAL A 59 -3.78 -3.79 11.26
CA VAL A 59 -4.28 -4.33 9.98
C VAL A 59 -3.81 -3.47 8.80
N LEU A 60 -3.86 -2.15 8.94
CA LEU A 60 -3.38 -1.21 7.93
C LEU A 60 -1.87 -1.37 7.68
N ALA A 61 -1.07 -1.49 8.75
CA ALA A 61 0.37 -1.73 8.64
C ALA A 61 0.66 -3.07 7.94
N ALA A 62 -0.07 -4.12 8.30
CA ALA A 62 0.03 -5.42 7.64
C ALA A 62 -0.33 -5.35 6.15
N PHE A 63 -1.36 -4.58 5.78
CA PHE A 63 -1.74 -4.36 4.38
C PHE A 63 -0.64 -3.63 3.60
N GLY A 64 -0.04 -2.59 4.19
CA GLY A 64 1.10 -1.89 3.60
C GLY A 64 2.31 -2.81 3.38
N LEU A 65 2.64 -3.64 4.37
CA LEU A 65 3.69 -4.66 4.27
C LEU A 65 3.40 -5.71 3.20
N LEU A 66 2.15 -6.19 3.12
CA LEU A 66 1.71 -7.13 2.09
C LEU A 66 1.86 -6.54 0.69
N MET A 67 1.44 -5.29 0.51
CA MET A 67 1.49 -4.63 -0.79
C MET A 67 2.94 -4.33 -1.22
N TYR A 68 3.77 -3.87 -0.28
CA TYR A 68 5.21 -3.74 -0.49
C TYR A 68 5.88 -5.08 -0.83
N GLY A 69 5.51 -6.14 -0.10
CA GLY A 69 5.98 -7.50 -0.35
C GLY A 69 5.58 -7.99 -1.74
N ALA A 70 4.32 -7.78 -2.15
CA ALA A 70 3.83 -8.15 -3.48
C ALA A 70 4.61 -7.45 -4.60
N LEU A 71 4.90 -6.15 -4.45
CA LEU A 71 5.72 -5.40 -5.39
C LEU A 71 7.16 -5.93 -5.46
N THR A 72 7.73 -6.25 -4.31
CA THR A 72 9.09 -6.82 -4.19
C THR A 72 9.18 -8.20 -4.83
N VAL A 73 8.17 -9.05 -4.64
CA VAL A 73 8.07 -10.37 -5.28
C VAL A 73 7.91 -10.21 -6.79
N LEU A 74 7.09 -9.25 -7.25
CA LEU A 74 6.91 -8.96 -8.67
C LEU A 74 8.23 -8.51 -9.32
N GLU A 75 8.98 -7.64 -8.64
CA GLU A 75 10.32 -7.21 -9.09
C GLU A 75 11.29 -8.39 -9.18
N ARG A 76 11.33 -9.24 -8.14
CA ARG A 76 12.20 -10.43 -8.10
C ARG A 76 11.84 -11.47 -9.15
N ALA A 77 10.55 -11.73 -9.36
CA ALA A 77 10.06 -12.66 -10.38
C ALA A 77 10.43 -12.18 -11.78
N PHE A 78 10.28 -10.89 -12.06
CA PHE A 78 10.65 -10.30 -13.34
C PHE A 78 12.16 -10.34 -13.58
N ARG A 79 12.97 -10.08 -12.52
CA ARG A 79 14.44 -10.17 -12.58
C ARG A 79 14.95 -11.61 -12.74
N ARG A 80 14.22 -12.61 -12.22
CA ARG A 80 14.59 -14.04 -12.30
C ARG A 80 14.20 -14.72 -13.63
N ASN A 81 13.29 -14.11 -14.41
CA ASN A 81 12.84 -14.64 -15.70
C ASN A 81 13.68 -14.11 -16.90
N ARG A 82 14.89 -13.61 -16.62
CA ARG A 82 15.94 -13.15 -17.54
C ARG A 82 17.30 -13.49 -16.94
#